data_AF-A0A9P5YDR4-F1
#
_entry.id   AF-A0A9P5YDR4-F1
#
_cell.length_a   1.000
_cell.length_b   1.000
_cell.length_c   1.000
_cell.angle_alpha   90.00
_cell.angle_beta   90.00
_cell.angle_gamma   90.00
#
_symmetry.space_group_name_H-M   'P 1'
#
loop_
_entity.id
_entity.type
_entity.pdbx_description
1 polymer ?
#
loop_
_entity_poly.entity_id
_entity_poly.type
_entity_poly.pdbx_seq_one_letter_code
_entity_poly.pdbx_strand_id
1 'polypeptide(L)' 'MTSIFTNPLRQTYRYLQRQAHENTVIFYSVVLGTVGPVMVVAIPPIRESFGYRPAEPVPTSYPVPSRARRPIQGYDDE' A
#
# COMPACT_ATOMS: atom_id res chain seq x y z
N MET A 1 -15.46 -24.11 32.84
CA MET A 1 -15.31 -22.96 31.92
C MET A 1 -14.23 -22.02 32.48
N THR A 2 -12.96 -22.39 32.43
CA THR A 2 -11.91 -21.70 33.23
C THR A 2 -10.53 -21.92 32.62
N SER A 3 -10.24 -21.35 31.45
CA SER A 3 -8.85 -21.30 30.96
C SER A 3 -8.50 -20.17 30.00
N ILE A 4 -9.45 -19.29 29.63
CA ILE A 4 -9.19 -18.20 28.67
C ILE A 4 -8.20 -17.15 29.23
N PHE A 5 -8.12 -17.02 30.57
CA PHE A 5 -7.45 -15.90 31.22
C PHE A 5 -5.99 -16.13 31.65
N THR A 6 -5.45 -17.35 31.55
CA THR A 6 -4.11 -17.64 32.12
C THR A 6 -2.97 -17.59 31.10
N ASN A 7 -3.23 -17.79 29.80
CA ASN A 7 -2.22 -17.60 28.74
C ASN A 7 -2.87 -17.45 27.36
N PRO A 8 -3.31 -16.24 26.98
CA PRO A 8 -4.09 -16.02 25.76
C PRO A 8 -3.32 -16.38 24.48
N LEU A 9 -2.01 -16.06 24.43
CA LEU A 9 -1.19 -16.30 23.23
C LEU A 9 -1.02 -17.78 22.90
N ARG A 10 -0.80 -18.63 23.92
CA ARG A 10 -0.66 -20.07 23.72
C ARG A 10 -1.95 -20.71 23.21
N GLN A 11 -3.09 -20.22 23.68
CA GLN A 11 -4.41 -20.70 23.23
C GLN A 11 -4.72 -20.26 21.81
N THR A 12 -4.43 -19.00 21.47
CA THR A 12 -4.57 -18.48 20.10
C THR A 12 -3.69 -19.27 19.13
N TYR A 13 -2.44 -19.55 19.46
CA TYR A 13 -1.55 -20.35 18.60
C TYR A 13 -2.10 -21.75 18.33
N ARG A 14 -2.55 -22.47 19.37
CA ARG A 14 -3.16 -23.80 19.20
C ARG A 14 -4.43 -23.76 18.36
N TYR A 15 -5.23 -22.70 18.49
CA TYR A 15 -6.43 -22.50 17.68
C TYR A 15 -6.08 -22.25 16.21
N LEU A 16 -5.15 -21.34 15.92
CA LEU A 16 -4.70 -21.06 14.55
C LEU A 16 -4.09 -22.30 13.90
N GLN A 17 -3.27 -23.06 14.64
CA GLN A 17 -2.71 -24.33 14.17
C GLN A 17 -3.82 -25.33 13.81
N ARG A 18 -4.87 -25.45 14.65
CA ARG A 18 -6.01 -26.30 14.37
C ARG A 18 -6.76 -25.86 13.10
N GLN A 19 -7.02 -24.56 12.95
CA GLN A 19 -7.70 -24.01 11.76
C GLN A 19 -6.88 -24.23 10.47
N ALA A 20 -5.55 -24.17 10.55
CA ALA A 20 -4.68 -24.42 9.40
C ALA A 20 -4.77 -25.86 8.87
N HIS A 21 -5.11 -26.85 9.73
CA HIS A 21 -5.25 -28.25 9.34
C HIS A 21 -6.70 -28.68 9.07
N GLU A 22 -7.67 -28.22 9.87
CA GLU A 22 -9.08 -28.60 9.73
C GLU A 22 -9.81 -27.78 8.65
N ASN A 23 -9.46 -26.49 8.51
CA ASN A 23 -10.14 -25.55 7.61
C ASN A 23 -9.12 -24.77 6.76
N THR A 24 -8.24 -25.51 6.09
CA THR A 24 -7.11 -24.99 5.29
C THR A 24 -7.53 -23.83 4.37
N VAL A 25 -8.61 -24.01 3.59
CA VAL A 25 -9.05 -23.03 2.60
C VAL A 25 -9.42 -21.69 3.25
N ILE A 26 -10.21 -21.72 4.32
CA ILE A 26 -10.64 -20.50 5.02
C ILE A 26 -9.44 -19.81 5.67
N PHE A 27 -8.59 -20.59 6.37
CA PHE A 27 -7.45 -20.06 7.09
C PHE A 27 -6.48 -19.32 6.16
N TYR A 28 -6.02 -19.98 5.10
CA TYR A 28 -5.06 -19.39 4.17
C TYR A 28 -5.67 -18.28 3.32
N SER A 29 -6.97 -18.32 3.02
CA SER A 29 -7.64 -17.21 2.32
C SER A 29 -7.60 -15.92 3.14
N VAL A 30 -7.86 -16.01 4.45
CA VAL A 30 -7.78 -14.85 5.36
C VAL A 30 -6.34 -14.39 5.52
N VAL A 31 -5.39 -15.30 5.70
CA VAL A 31 -3.96 -14.95 5.83
C VAL A 31 -3.48 -14.21 4.57
N LEU A 32 -3.69 -14.77 3.38
CA LEU A 32 -3.25 -14.13 2.14
C LEU A 32 -3.99 -12.81 1.88
N GLY A 33 -5.30 -12.77 2.17
CA GLY A 33 -6.11 -11.56 2.04
C GLY A 33 -5.68 -10.43 2.99
N THR A 34 -5.17 -10.75 4.18
CA THR A 34 -4.68 -9.76 5.15
C THR A 34 -3.22 -9.37 4.93
N VAL A 35 -2.39 -10.28 4.43
CA VAL A 35 -0.98 -10.00 4.12
C VAL A 35 -0.84 -8.87 3.09
N GLY A 36 -1.72 -8.80 2.08
CA GLY A 36 -1.71 -7.72 1.08
C GLY A 36 -1.84 -6.30 1.68
N PRO A 37 -2.95 -5.97 2.37
CA PRO A 37 -3.13 -4.68 3.04
C PRO A 37 -2.03 -4.34 4.05
N VAL A 38 -1.54 -5.32 4.81
CA VAL A 38 -0.42 -5.13 5.74
C VAL A 38 0.84 -4.70 5.00
N MET A 39 1.16 -5.36 3.88
CA MET A 39 2.30 -4.99 3.04
C MET A 39 2.15 -3.59 2.42
N VAL A 40 0.95 -3.18 2.00
CA VAL A 40 0.70 -1.83 1.46
C VAL A 40 1.04 -0.74 2.47
N VAL A 41 0.84 -0.99 3.77
CA VAL A 41 1.19 -0.02 4.82
C VAL A 41 2.65 -0.15 5.25
N ALA A 42 3.16 -1.38 5.39
CA ALA A 42 4.49 -1.62 5.94
C ALA A 42 5.64 -1.38 4.94
N ILE A 43 5.45 -1.68 3.65
CA ILE A 43 6.52 -1.64 2.65
C ILE A 43 6.89 -0.21 2.21
N PRO A 44 5.96 0.76 2.00
CA PRO A 44 6.31 2.13 1.61
C PRO A 44 7.38 2.84 2.44
N PRO A 45 7.33 2.86 3.78
CA PRO A 45 8.37 3.51 4.57
C PRO A 45 9.72 2.77 4.48
N ILE A 46 9.69 1.43 4.33
CA ILE A 46 10.91 0.62 4.17
C ILE A 46 11.58 0.90 2.82
N ARG A 47 10.81 1.00 1.73
CA ARG A 47 11.39 1.33 0.41
C ARG A 47 11.96 2.74 0.37
N GLU A 48 11.30 3.70 1.03
CA GLU A 48 11.76 5.09 1.09
C GLU A 48 13.08 5.23 1.88
N SER A 49 13.26 4.44 2.96
CA SER A 49 14.52 4.43 3.71
C SER A 49 15.69 3.83 2.90
N PHE A 50 15.40 2.93 1.95
CA PHE A 50 16.39 2.43 0.98
C PHE A 50 16.63 3.37 -0.21
N GLY A 51 16.07 4.58 -0.18
CA GLY A 51 16.29 5.61 -1.21
C GLY A 51 15.38 5.50 -2.42
N TYR A 52 14.38 4.62 -2.40
CA TYR A 52 13.36 4.62 -3.44
C TYR A 52 12.55 5.92 -3.38
N ARG A 53 12.42 6.60 -4.52
CA ARG A 53 11.50 7.75 -4.68
C ARG A 53 10.44 7.42 -5.73
N PRO A 54 9.17 7.76 -5.50
CA PRO A 54 8.14 7.65 -6.53
C PRO A 54 8.54 8.44 -7.78
N ALA A 55 8.18 7.93 -8.96
CA ALA A 55 8.33 8.67 -10.20
C ALA A 55 7.44 9.92 -10.19
N GLU A 56 7.89 10.98 -10.86
CA GLU A 56 7.08 12.17 -11.08
C GLU A 56 5.84 11.82 -11.91
N PRO A 57 4.68 12.43 -11.62
CA PRO A 57 3.46 12.15 -12.36
C PRO A 57 3.58 12.59 -13.81
N VAL A 58 3.15 11.73 -14.73
CA VAL A 58 3.12 12.04 -16.17
C VAL A 58 2.10 13.17 -16.40
N PRO A 59 2.45 14.19 -17.21
CA PRO A 59 1.52 15.26 -17.53
C PRO A 59 0.33 14.70 -18.33
N THR A 60 -0.88 14.91 -17.83
CA THR A 60 -2.13 14.52 -18.51
C THR A 60 -2.65 15.59 -19.46
N SER A 61 -2.12 16.81 -19.37
CA SER A 61 -2.53 17.97 -20.16
C SER A 61 -1.31 18.76 -20.62
N TYR A 62 -1.52 19.68 -21.57
CA TYR A 62 -0.47 20.59 -22.01
C TYR A 62 0.01 21.43 -20.82
N PRO A 63 1.34 21.47 -20.53
CA PRO A 63 1.87 22.19 -19.39
C PRO A 63 1.81 23.69 -19.66
N VAL A 64 0.70 24.33 -19.27
CA VAL A 64 0.54 25.78 -19.38
C VAL A 64 1.36 26.45 -18.27
N PRO A 65 2.34 27.32 -18.60
CA PRO A 65 3.09 28.03 -17.58
C PRO A 65 2.20 29.00 -16.80
N SER A 66 2.31 29.00 -15.46
CA SER A 66 1.62 29.97 -14.59
C SER A 66 2.35 31.32 -14.62
N ARG A 67 2.29 32.01 -15.76
CA ARG A 67 2.88 33.35 -15.95
C ARG A 67 1.95 34.23 -16.78
N ALA A 68 2.05 35.54 -16.57
CA ALA A 68 1.36 36.51 -17.42
C ALA A 68 1.80 36.38 -18.88
N ARG A 69 0.88 36.72 -19.80
CA ARG A 69 1.19 36.80 -21.23
C ARG A 69 2.27 37.85 -21.44
N ARG A 70 3.24 37.51 -22.28
CA ARG A 70 4.28 38.44 -22.74
C ARG A 70 3.98 38.79 -24.19
N PRO A 71 4.05 40.06 -24.60
CA PRO A 71 3.93 40.41 -26.01
C PRO A 71 5.06 39.73 -26.78
N ILE A 72 4.72 39.15 -27.93
CA ILE A 72 5.64 38.51 -28.87
C ILE A 72 5.60 39.29 -30.20
N GLN A 73 6.71 39.31 -30.94
CA GLN A 73 6.83 39.94 -32.25
C GLN A 73 7.50 38.94 -33.20
N GLY A 74 7.26 39.06 -34.51
CA GLY A 74 8.05 38.36 -35.55
C GLY A 74 7.29 37.39 -36.48
N TYR A 75 5.98 37.25 -36.32
CA TYR A 75 5.11 36.48 -37.22
C TYR A 75 3.80 37.24 -37.49
N ASP A 76 3.86 38.56 -37.52
CA ASP A 76 2.71 39.40 -37.83
C ASP A 76 2.49 39.38 -39.36
N ASP A 77 1.25 39.21 -39.81
CA ASP A 77 0.88 39.22 -41.23
C ASP A 77 1.05 40.66 -41.79
N GLU A 78 1.75 40.83 -42.92
CA GLU A 78 1.85 42.14 -43.62
C GLU A 78 0.49 42.69 -44.07
#